data_AF-A0A540LG17-F1
#
_entry.id   AF-A0A540LG17-F1
#
_cell.length_a   1.000
_cell.length_b   1.000
_cell.length_c   1.000
_cell.angle_alpha   90.00
_cell.angle_beta   90.00
_cell.angle_gamma   90.00
#
_symmetry.space_group_name_H-M   'P 1'
#
loop_
_entity.id
_entity.type
_entity.pdbx_description
1 polymer ?
#
loop_
_entity_poly.entity_id
_entity_poly.type
_entity_poly.pdbx_seq_one_letter_code
_entity_poly.pdbx_strand_id
1 'polypeptide(L)' 'MLADKPEYSDSMGKTRDFSTALLERKKAANRLLVDDPVHDNNSVVVLHRDTMEKIQLFSGDTVLIKGKKRRDTI' A
#
# COMPACT_ATOMS: atom_id res chain seq x y z
N MET A 1 45.19 6.57 -11.71
CA MET A 1 44.19 6.28 -10.67
C MET A 1 43.07 7.29 -10.84
N LEU A 2 42.06 6.96 -11.65
CA LEU A 2 40.88 7.79 -11.85
C LEU A 2 39.87 7.42 -10.76
N ALA A 3 39.42 8.42 -10.00
CA ALA A 3 38.39 8.25 -8.99
C ALA A 3 37.01 8.42 -9.65
N ASP A 4 36.25 7.34 -9.74
CA ASP A 4 34.85 7.38 -10.16
C ASP A 4 34.01 8.12 -9.11
N LYS A 5 33.39 9.24 -9.52
CA LYS A 5 32.34 9.90 -8.74
C LYS A 5 31.00 9.21 -9.03
N PRO A 6 30.17 8.91 -8.03
CA PRO A 6 28.85 8.33 -8.28
C PRO A 6 27.91 9.41 -8.83
N GLU A 7 27.39 9.20 -10.04
CA GLU A 7 26.30 9.98 -10.61
C GLU A 7 24.99 9.64 -9.87
N TYR A 8 24.45 10.60 -9.12
CA TYR A 8 23.09 10.54 -8.61
C TYR A 8 22.18 11.19 -9.66
N SER A 9 21.34 10.39 -10.31
CA SER A 9 20.31 10.88 -11.22
C SER A 9 19.27 11.69 -10.43
N ASP A 10 19.33 13.01 -10.54
CA ASP A 10 18.34 13.92 -9.97
C ASP A 10 17.09 13.94 -10.87
N SER A 11 16.05 13.21 -10.46
CA SER A 11 14.75 13.30 -11.09
C SER A 11 14.12 14.65 -10.73
N MET A 12 14.36 15.64 -11.60
CA MET A 12 13.76 16.98 -11.57
C MET A 12 12.24 16.92 -11.37
N GLY A 13 11.72 17.75 -10.45
CA GLY A 13 10.33 18.22 -10.55
C GLY A 13 9.45 18.22 -9.31
N LYS A 14 9.98 18.39 -8.10
CA LYS A 14 9.28 19.07 -6.99
C LYS A 14 10.26 19.29 -5.85
N THR A 15 10.35 20.51 -5.35
CA THR A 15 10.93 20.80 -4.04
C THR A 15 10.21 19.92 -3.02
N ARG A 16 10.85 18.81 -2.63
CA ARG A 16 10.28 17.92 -1.63
C ARG A 16 10.43 18.64 -0.29
N ASP A 17 9.34 19.22 0.19
CA ASP A 17 9.28 19.87 1.49
C ASP A 17 9.53 18.83 2.58
N PHE A 18 10.80 18.62 2.95
CA PHE A 18 11.22 17.65 3.96
C PHE A 18 10.53 17.88 5.31
N SER A 19 10.12 19.12 5.59
CA SER A 19 9.34 19.48 6.79
C SER A 19 7.96 18.83 6.84
N THR A 20 7.41 18.37 5.72
CA THR A 20 6.10 17.67 5.64
C THR A 20 6.19 16.21 5.21
N ALA A 21 7.38 15.69 4.95
CA ALA A 21 7.59 14.31 4.50
C ALA A 21 7.05 13.26 5.50
N LEU A 22 6.94 13.60 6.80
CA LEU A 22 6.33 12.73 7.81
C LEU A 22 4.80 12.66 7.71
N LEU A 23 4.15 13.74 7.24
CA LEU A 23 2.70 13.81 6.98
C LEU A 23 2.33 13.10 5.68
N GLU A 24 3.30 12.94 4.77
CA GLU A 24 3.11 12.20 3.53
C GLU A 24 2.87 10.73 3.86
N ARG A 25 1.58 10.35 3.89
CA ARG A 25 1.13 9.01 4.26
C ARG A 25 1.72 8.01 3.28
N LYS A 26 2.79 7.30 3.70
CA LYS A 26 3.42 6.20 2.95
C LYS A 26 2.36 5.41 2.18
N LYS A 27 2.47 5.40 0.85
CA LYS A 27 1.61 4.61 -0.04
C LYS A 27 2.02 3.14 0.11
N ALA A 28 1.53 2.48 1.15
CA ALA A 28 1.69 1.05 1.30
C ALA A 28 0.61 0.36 0.45
N ALA A 29 1.00 -0.61 -0.38
CA ALA A 29 0.11 -1.28 -1.32
C ALA A 29 -1.08 -1.99 -0.64
N ASN A 30 -0.93 -2.35 0.63
CA ASN A 30 -1.93 -3.00 1.48
C ASN A 30 -2.86 -2.04 2.22
N ARG A 31 -2.78 -0.72 2.01
CA ARG A 31 -3.72 0.25 2.60
C ARG A 31 -4.89 0.48 1.64
N LEU A 32 -5.95 -0.29 1.83
CA LEU A 32 -7.14 -0.25 1.03
C LEU A 32 -8.23 0.62 1.67
N LEU A 33 -9.18 1.06 0.87
CA LEU A 33 -10.39 1.76 1.32
C LEU A 33 -11.53 0.75 1.46
N VAL A 34 -12.38 0.99 2.47
CA VAL A 34 -13.59 0.19 2.68
C VAL A 34 -14.69 0.76 1.77
N ASP A 35 -15.38 -0.14 1.08
CA ASP A 35 -16.51 0.15 0.20
C ASP A 35 -17.72 -0.69 0.62
N ASP A 36 -18.89 -0.39 0.06
CA ASP A 36 -20.12 -1.10 0.36
C ASP A 36 -20.06 -2.56 -0.15
N PRO A 37 -20.54 -3.53 0.65
CA PRO A 37 -20.47 -4.94 0.29
C PRO A 37 -21.44 -5.28 -0.84
N VAL A 38 -20.98 -6.13 -1.78
CA VAL A 38 -21.82 -6.69 -2.86
C VAL A 38 -22.57 -7.95 -2.41
N HIS A 39 -22.12 -8.59 -1.33
CA HIS A 39 -22.65 -9.86 -0.83
C HIS A 39 -22.76 -9.86 0.71
N ASP A 40 -23.78 -10.52 1.26
CA ASP A 40 -24.07 -10.57 2.71
C ASP A 40 -23.23 -11.62 3.48
N ASN A 41 -21.96 -11.79 3.13
CA ASN A 41 -21.06 -12.73 3.80
C ASN A 41 -20.00 -12.00 4.64
N ASN A 42 -19.92 -12.33 5.93
CA ASN A 42 -18.98 -11.69 6.87
C ASN A 42 -17.53 -12.22 6.77
N SER A 43 -17.31 -13.33 6.05
CA SER A 43 -16.02 -14.02 5.92
C SER A 43 -15.35 -13.82 4.56
N VAL A 44 -15.97 -13.07 3.65
CA VAL A 44 -15.47 -12.91 2.27
C VAL A 44 -15.21 -11.45 1.98
N VAL A 45 -14.01 -11.16 1.49
CA VAL A 45 -13.61 -9.84 1.01
C VAL A 45 -13.50 -9.87 -0.51
N VAL A 46 -14.05 -8.85 -1.17
CA VAL A 46 -13.97 -8.69 -2.62
C VAL A 46 -12.98 -7.58 -2.95
N LEU A 47 -12.03 -7.87 -3.84
CA LEU A 47 -11.02 -6.93 -4.31
C LEU A 47 -10.95 -6.97 -5.84
N HIS A 48 -10.56 -5.85 -6.45
CA HIS A 48 -10.28 -5.81 -7.88
C HIS A 48 -9.06 -6.68 -8.24
N ARG A 49 -9.08 -7.32 -9.41
CA ARG A 49 -8.04 -8.25 -9.86
C ARG A 49 -6.64 -7.61 -9.87
N ASP A 50 -6.53 -6.40 -10.38
CA ASP A 50 -5.25 -5.67 -10.42
C ASP A 50 -4.65 -5.42 -9.02
N THR A 51 -5.51 -5.23 -8.01
CA THR A 51 -5.05 -5.01 -6.62
C THR A 51 -4.60 -6.33 -6.00
N MET A 52 -5.32 -7.41 -6.30
CA MET A 52 -4.99 -8.77 -5.87
C MET A 52 -3.61 -9.20 -6.41
N GLU A 53 -3.31 -8.91 -7.67
CA GLU A 53 -1.99 -9.22 -8.28
C GLU A 53 -0.85 -8.38 -7.69
N LYS A 54 -1.09 -7.10 -7.39
CA LYS A 54 -0.09 -6.22 -6.76
C LYS A 54 0.30 -6.65 -5.34
N ILE A 55 -0.66 -7.18 -4.57
CA ILE A 55 -0.45 -7.63 -3.19
C ILE A 55 -0.11 -9.14 -3.15
N GLN A 56 -0.14 -9.82 -4.31
CA GLN A 56 0.15 -11.26 -4.46
C GLN A 56 -0.78 -12.15 -3.62
N LEU A 57 -2.05 -11.79 -3.57
CA LEU A 57 -3.09 -12.63 -2.97
C LEU A 57 -3.74 -13.51 -4.05
N PHE A 58 -4.20 -14.68 -3.66
CA PHE A 58 -5.00 -15.57 -4.50
C PHE A 58 -6.37 -15.85 -3.86
N SER A 59 -7.32 -16.26 -4.70
CA SER A 59 -8.66 -16.62 -4.23
C SER A 59 -8.57 -17.83 -3.29
N GLY A 60 -9.07 -17.68 -2.07
CA GLY A 60 -9.03 -18.72 -1.04
C GLY A 60 -7.96 -18.49 0.05
N ASP A 61 -7.11 -17.46 -0.09
CA ASP A 61 -6.18 -17.09 0.96
C ASP A 61 -6.89 -16.51 2.19
N THR A 62 -6.39 -16.86 3.37
CA THR A 62 -6.80 -16.24 4.63
C THR A 62 -6.04 -14.92 4.82
N VAL A 63 -6.76 -13.83 5.01
CA VAL A 63 -6.17 -12.49 5.15
C VAL A 63 -6.25 -12.01 6.60
N LEU A 64 -5.34 -11.14 7.01
CA LEU A 64 -5.41 -10.44 8.30
C LEU A 64 -5.83 -8.98 8.04
N ILE A 65 -7.04 -8.63 8.46
CA ILE A 65 -7.56 -7.27 8.37
C ILE A 65 -7.22 -6.52 9.65
N LYS A 66 -6.43 -5.45 9.52
CA LYS A 66 -6.11 -4.54 10.63
C LYS A 66 -7.01 -3.31 10.58
N GLY A 67 -7.88 -3.21 11.59
CA GLY A 67 -8.80 -2.10 11.78
C GLY A 67 -8.27 -1.00 12.70
N LYS A 68 -9.12 0.00 12.94
CA LYS A 68 -8.85 1.06 13.95
C LYS A 68 -8.89 0.50 15.37
N LYS A 69 -8.27 1.23 16.30
CA LYS A 69 -8.24 0.89 17.74
C LYS A 69 -7.66 -0.51 18.03
N ARG A 70 -6.65 -0.94 17.28
CA ARG A 70 -5.99 -2.26 17.42
C ARG A 70 -6.96 -3.44 17.34
N ARG A 71 -8.04 -3.29 16.54
CA ARG A 71 -8.95 -4.39 16.25
C ARG A 71 -8.44 -5.10 15.02
N ASP A 72 -8.21 -6.39 15.16
CA ASP A 72 -7.77 -7.24 14.07
C ASP A 72 -8.84 -8.31 13.81
N THR A 73 -9.00 -8.72 12.57
CA THR A 73 -9.98 -9.72 12.12
C THR A 73 -9.34 -10.57 11.04
N ILE A 74 -9.80 -11.82 10.95
CA ILE A 74 -9.40 -12.78 9.92
C ILE A 74 -10.47 -12.78 8.83
#